data_AF-A0A151BF05-F1
#
_entry.id   AF-A0A151BF05-F1
#
_cell.length_a   1.000
_cell.length_b   1.000
_cell.length_c   1.000
_cell.angle_alpha   90.00
_cell.angle_beta   90.00
_cell.angle_gamma   90.00
#
_symmetry.space_group_name_H-M   'P 1'
#
loop_
_entity.id
_entity.type
_entity.pdbx_description
1 polymer ?
#
loop_
_entity_poly.entity_id
_entity_poly.type
_entity_poly.pdbx_seq_one_letter_code
_entity_poly.pdbx_strand_id
1 'polypeptide(L)'
;MGREALVARKTLEAKFLTRLNRFTVLAELEGVKVKAYLPNSGRLKEFLAAGRTLILEKHGEGLKRKTGYTVVGALAETGVKVSVDARMPNRLLAEALRQGELEEFKGFRLLKAEPKLGGTRLDFLLEKESGEKLLVEVKSCTLAD
;
A
#
# COMPACT_ATOMS: atom_id res chain seq x y z
N MET A 1 -6.36 -5.60 -23.34
CA MET A 1 -6.53 -4.62 -22.24
C MET A 1 -5.20 -4.51 -21.52
N GLY A 2 -4.59 -3.33 -21.53
CA GLY A 2 -3.20 -3.11 -21.15
C GLY A 2 -2.92 -3.42 -19.68
N ARG A 3 -1.74 -4.00 -19.43
CA ARG A 3 -1.16 -4.24 -18.11
C ARG A 3 -0.90 -2.89 -17.43
N GLU A 4 -1.79 -2.45 -16.54
CA GLU A 4 -1.37 -1.58 -15.45
C GLU A 4 -0.96 -2.51 -14.30
N ALA A 5 0.26 -3.04 -14.38
CA ALA A 5 0.84 -3.66 -13.19
C ALA A 5 0.76 -2.62 -12.06
N LEU A 6 0.30 -3.03 -10.87
CA LEU A 6 0.26 -2.21 -9.66
C LEU A 6 1.70 -1.97 -9.15
N VAL A 7 2.52 -1.38 -10.01
CA VAL A 7 3.94 -1.10 -9.82
C VAL A 7 4.03 0.40 -9.65
N ALA A 8 4.65 0.83 -8.54
CA ALA A 8 4.97 2.23 -8.36
C ALA A 8 5.71 2.74 -9.59
N ARG A 9 5.44 3.99 -9.99
CA ARG A 9 6.13 4.66 -11.11
C ARG A 9 7.63 4.82 -10.80
N LYS A 10 8.35 5.66 -11.54
CA LYS A 10 9.73 6.04 -11.22
C LYS A 10 9.86 6.36 -9.72
N THR A 11 10.52 5.46 -9.00
CA THR A 11 10.75 5.59 -7.56
C THR A 11 12.09 6.25 -7.30
N LEU A 12 12.19 6.89 -6.14
CA LEU A 12 13.35 7.62 -5.68
C LEU A 12 13.68 7.15 -4.26
N GLU A 13 14.95 6.96 -3.96
CA GLU A 13 15.38 6.63 -2.61
C GLU A 13 15.64 7.91 -1.81
N ALA A 14 15.14 7.95 -0.58
CA ALA A 14 15.30 9.07 0.33
C ALA A 14 15.58 8.58 1.75
N LYS A 15 16.30 9.36 2.55
CA LYS A 15 16.58 9.03 3.95
C LYS A 15 15.47 9.55 4.84
N PHE A 16 14.85 8.69 5.63
CA PHE A 16 13.88 9.11 6.63
C PHE A 16 14.55 10.02 7.66
N LEU A 17 13.94 11.18 7.93
CA LEU A 17 14.40 12.09 8.97
C LEU A 17 13.48 12.02 10.20
N THR A 18 12.18 12.26 9.99
CA THR A 18 11.20 12.24 11.09
C THR A 18 9.77 12.07 10.59
N ARG A 19 8.88 11.60 11.46
CA ARG A 19 7.45 11.50 11.21
C ARG A 19 6.75 12.74 11.78
N LEU A 20 6.23 13.59 10.91
CA LEU A 20 5.57 14.85 11.30
C LEU A 20 4.17 14.60 11.87
N ASN A 21 3.46 13.60 11.36
CA ASN A 21 2.18 13.13 11.87
C ASN A 21 1.88 11.71 11.35
N ARG A 22 0.71 11.17 11.68
CA ARG A 22 0.27 9.81 11.27
C ARG A 22 0.43 9.53 9.78
N PHE A 23 0.35 10.54 8.91
CA PHE A 23 0.35 10.36 7.46
C PHE A 23 1.39 11.19 6.71
N THR A 24 2.32 11.83 7.40
CA THR A 24 3.33 12.68 6.76
C THR A 24 4.70 12.43 7.38
N VAL A 25 5.69 12.19 6.54
CA VAL A 25 7.10 12.10 6.92
C VAL A 25 7.90 13.20 6.26
N LEU A 26 8.99 13.58 6.92
CA LEU A 26 10.07 14.38 6.35
C LEU A 26 11.20 13.43 5.99
N ALA A 27 11.70 13.55 4.76
CA ALA A 27 12.81 12.76 4.24
C ALA A 27 13.84 13.66 3.57
N GLU A 28 15.07 13.18 3.46
CA GLU A 28 16.13 13.81 2.68
C GLU A 28 16.28 13.08 1.35
N LEU A 29 16.07 13.79 0.25
CA LEU A 29 16.22 13.32 -1.11
C LEU A 29 17.29 14.19 -1.78
N GLU A 30 18.42 13.59 -2.16
CA GLU A 30 19.52 14.30 -2.83
C GLU A 30 19.99 15.56 -2.06
N GLY A 31 20.05 15.46 -0.72
CA GLY A 31 20.43 16.57 0.17
C GLY A 31 19.32 17.59 0.45
N VAL A 32 18.14 17.45 -0.15
CA VAL A 32 17.00 18.36 0.04
C VAL A 32 15.93 17.71 0.91
N LYS A 33 15.41 18.48 1.89
CA LYS A 33 14.29 18.04 2.74
C LYS A 33 12.98 18.08 1.96
N VAL A 34 12.31 16.94 1.86
CA VAL A 34 11.01 16.78 1.18
C VAL A 34 9.96 16.21 2.13
N LYS A 35 8.70 16.62 1.95
CA LYS A 35 7.55 16.02 2.64
C LYS A 35 6.94 14.94 1.76
N ALA A 36 6.72 13.76 2.34
CA ALA A 36 6.05 12.64 1.68
C ALA A 36 4.83 12.18 2.48
N TYR A 37 3.77 11.81 1.77
CA TYR A 37 2.59 11.17 2.35
C TYR A 37 2.89 9.71 2.66
N LEU A 38 2.58 9.27 3.88
CA LEU A 38 2.69 7.89 4.31
C LEU A 38 1.28 7.29 4.39
N PRO A 39 0.85 6.48 3.41
CA PRO A 39 -0.46 5.82 3.38
C PRO A 39 -0.54 4.63 4.35
N ASN A 40 0.01 4.78 5.56
CA ASN A 40 0.04 3.74 6.56
C ASN A 40 0.01 4.34 7.96
N SER A 41 -1.00 3.96 8.71
CA SER A 41 -1.17 4.41 10.08
C SER A 41 -0.36 3.66 11.12
N GLY A 42 0.20 2.52 10.76
CA GLY A 42 1.02 1.69 11.64
C GLY A 42 2.26 2.43 12.13
N ARG A 43 2.88 1.88 13.18
CA ARG A 43 4.08 2.47 13.78
C ARG A 43 5.30 2.36 12.87
N LEU A 44 5.44 1.25 12.14
CA LEU A 44 6.54 0.96 11.21
C LEU A 44 7.91 1.29 11.81
N LYS A 45 8.15 0.88 13.07
CA LYS A 45 9.32 1.33 13.86
C LYS A 45 10.63 0.91 13.20
N GLU A 46 10.61 -0.26 12.58
CA GLU A 46 11.68 -0.89 11.84
C GLU A 46 12.07 -0.12 10.57
N PHE A 47 11.17 0.69 10.00
CA PHE A 47 11.41 1.48 8.78
C PHE A 47 11.49 2.99 9.03
N LEU A 48 10.87 3.48 10.10
CA LEU A 48 10.77 4.90 10.45
C LEU A 48 11.75 5.28 11.57
N ALA A 49 13.00 4.84 11.43
CA ALA A 49 14.13 5.28 12.23
C ALA A 49 15.04 6.20 11.41
N ALA A 50 15.61 7.24 12.03
CA ALA A 50 16.43 8.23 11.33
C ALA A 50 17.54 7.56 10.50
N GLY A 51 17.69 7.98 9.26
CA GLY A 51 18.69 7.43 8.33
C GLY A 51 18.26 6.15 7.57
N ARG A 52 17.11 5.54 7.90
CA ARG A 52 16.58 4.43 7.10
C ARG A 52 16.17 4.88 5.71
N THR A 53 16.33 4.00 4.73
CA THR A 53 15.97 4.29 3.33
C THR A 53 14.47 4.07 3.10
N LEU A 54 13.81 5.13 2.65
CA LEU A 54 12.45 5.09 2.11
C LEU A 54 12.50 5.06 0.58
N ILE A 55 11.49 4.44 0.00
CA ILE A 55 11.21 4.44 -1.44
C ILE A 55 10.02 5.35 -1.67
N LEU A 56 10.26 6.45 -2.37
CA LEU A 56 9.28 7.49 -2.67
C LEU A 56 8.79 7.37 -4.12
N GLU A 57 7.50 7.56 -4.32
CA GLU A 57 6.90 7.82 -5.62
C GLU A 57 6.63 9.32 -5.77
N LYS A 58 7.11 9.93 -6.85
CA LYS A 58 6.86 11.35 -7.17
C LYS A 58 5.47 11.52 -7.79
N HIS A 59 4.73 12.52 -7.30
CA HIS A 59 3.46 12.91 -7.92
C HIS A 59 3.70 13.68 -9.23
N GLY A 60 2.77 13.54 -10.18
CA GLY A 60 2.80 14.32 -11.42
C GLY A 60 2.58 15.82 -11.17
N GLU A 61 3.06 16.64 -12.11
CA GLU A 61 2.88 18.10 -12.08
C GLU A 61 1.40 18.49 -12.17
N GLY A 62 1.04 19.66 -11.62
CA GLY A 62 -0.35 20.19 -11.66
C GLY A 62 -1.31 19.59 -10.62
N LEU A 63 -0.89 18.61 -9.82
CA LEU A 63 -1.71 18.07 -8.74
C LEU A 63 -1.70 18.99 -7.51
N LYS A 64 -2.87 19.44 -7.06
CA LYS A 64 -3.05 20.19 -5.80
C LYS A 64 -2.90 19.29 -4.57
N ARG A 65 -1.71 18.74 -4.35
CA ARG A 65 -1.38 17.92 -3.16
C ARG A 65 -0.52 18.69 -2.17
N LYS A 66 -0.74 18.44 -0.88
CA LYS A 66 0.06 19.02 0.21
C LYS A 66 1.49 18.46 0.30
N THR A 67 1.73 17.29 -0.32
CA THR A 67 3.05 16.65 -0.41
C THR A 67 3.37 16.37 -1.88
N GLY A 68 4.65 16.45 -2.26
CA GLY A 68 5.12 16.14 -3.61
C GLY A 68 5.36 14.64 -3.86
N TYR A 69 5.38 13.85 -2.79
CA TYR A 69 5.75 12.43 -2.82
C TYR A 69 4.81 11.57 -1.99
N THR A 70 4.78 10.28 -2.28
CA THR A 70 4.18 9.22 -1.45
C THR A 70 5.26 8.21 -1.08
N VAL A 71 5.32 7.78 0.18
CA VAL A 71 6.14 6.65 0.61
C VAL A 71 5.43 5.37 0.17
N VAL A 72 6.05 4.62 -0.74
CA VAL A 72 5.50 3.36 -1.29
C VAL A 72 6.23 2.14 -0.75
N GLY A 73 7.47 2.31 -0.31
CA GLY A 73 8.26 1.24 0.29
C GLY A 73 9.35 1.75 1.21
N ALA A 74 10.08 0.81 1.80
CA ALA A 74 11.27 1.04 2.60
C ALA A 74 12.27 -0.10 2.37
N LEU A 75 13.53 0.14 2.72
CA LEU A 75 14.55 -0.91 2.74
C LEU A 75 14.66 -1.48 4.15
N ALA A 76 14.50 -2.81 4.27
CA ALA A 76 14.83 -3.54 5.49
C ALA A 76 16.35 -3.53 5.73
N GLU A 77 16.79 -3.86 6.96
CA GLU A 77 18.23 -3.96 7.27
C GLU A 77 18.94 -5.02 6.42
N THR A 78 18.20 -6.07 6.05
CA THR A 78 18.66 -7.15 5.15
C THR A 78 18.83 -6.71 3.69
N GLY A 79 18.45 -5.48 3.33
CA GLY A 79 18.45 -4.99 1.95
C GLY A 79 17.21 -5.35 1.15
N VAL A 80 16.24 -6.04 1.74
CA VAL A 80 14.96 -6.35 1.09
C VAL A 80 14.09 -5.11 0.99
N LYS A 81 13.48 -4.88 -0.19
CA LYS A 81 12.48 -3.82 -0.39
C LYS A 81 11.14 -4.29 0.14
N VAL A 82 10.59 -3.56 1.09
CA VAL A 82 9.30 -3.86 1.72
C VAL A 82 8.29 -2.79 1.33
N SER A 83 7.11 -3.21 0.86
CA SER A 83 6.00 -2.28 0.65
C SER A 83 5.49 -1.78 2.01
N VAL A 84 5.42 -0.48 2.18
CA VAL A 84 4.84 0.14 3.39
C VAL A 84 3.49 0.80 3.09
N ASP A 85 3.01 0.74 1.85
CA ASP A 85 1.70 1.27 1.46
C ASP A 85 0.59 0.29 1.82
N ALA A 86 -0.15 0.60 2.89
CA ALA A 86 -1.21 -0.26 3.41
C ALA A 86 -2.41 -0.41 2.46
N ARG A 87 -2.48 0.38 1.38
CA ARG A 87 -3.53 0.26 0.35
C ARG A 87 -3.22 -0.82 -0.68
N MET A 88 -1.96 -1.23 -0.78
CA MET A 88 -1.50 -2.16 -1.82
C MET A 88 -2.07 -3.58 -1.70
N PRO A 89 -2.16 -4.20 -0.51
CA PRO A 89 -2.70 -5.56 -0.38
C PRO A 89 -4.12 -5.68 -0.97
N ASN A 90 -5.02 -4.75 -0.64
CA ASN A 90 -6.38 -4.76 -1.16
C ASN A 90 -6.40 -4.58 -2.68
N ARG A 91 -5.57 -3.69 -3.23
CA ARG A 91 -5.46 -3.49 -4.69
C ARG A 91 -4.97 -4.75 -5.38
N LEU A 92 -3.94 -5.40 -4.84
CA LEU A 92 -3.37 -6.63 -5.38
C LEU A 92 -4.40 -7.76 -5.35
N LEU A 93 -5.10 -7.94 -4.23
CA LEU A 93 -6.14 -8.97 -4.14
C LEU A 93 -7.30 -8.70 -5.10
N ALA A 94 -7.78 -7.45 -5.18
CA ALA A 94 -8.86 -7.09 -6.10
C ALA A 94 -8.47 -7.37 -7.57
N GLU A 95 -7.22 -7.09 -7.93
CA GLU A 95 -6.70 -7.38 -9.27
C GLU A 95 -6.58 -8.89 -9.52
N ALA A 96 -6.00 -9.65 -8.58
CA ALA A 96 -5.86 -11.10 -8.69
C ALA A 96 -7.24 -11.81 -8.78
N LEU A 97 -8.23 -11.34 -8.02
CA LEU A 97 -9.62 -11.81 -8.10
C LEU A 97 -10.23 -11.52 -9.48
N ARG A 98 -10.00 -10.33 -10.03
CA ARG A 98 -10.50 -9.93 -11.36
C ARG A 98 -9.87 -10.75 -12.48
N GLN A 99 -8.60 -11.12 -12.32
CA GLN A 99 -7.86 -11.92 -13.29
C GLN A 99 -8.08 -13.43 -13.11
N GLY A 100 -8.65 -13.87 -11.98
CA GLY A 100 -8.84 -15.29 -11.69
C GLY A 100 -7.53 -16.04 -11.39
N GLU A 101 -6.51 -15.34 -10.86
CA GLU A 101 -5.19 -15.91 -10.59
C GLU A 101 -5.12 -16.75 -9.31
N LEU A 102 -6.12 -16.67 -8.46
CA LEU A 102 -6.18 -17.35 -7.16
C LEU A 102 -7.20 -18.50 -7.21
N GLU A 103 -6.71 -19.73 -7.21
CA GLU A 103 -7.55 -20.94 -7.32
C GLU A 103 -8.53 -21.06 -6.13
N GLU A 104 -8.13 -20.60 -4.93
CA GLU A 104 -8.98 -20.58 -3.73
C GLU A 104 -10.24 -19.73 -3.89
N PHE A 105 -10.23 -18.76 -4.82
CA PHE A 105 -11.35 -17.88 -5.11
C PHE A 105 -12.04 -18.21 -6.44
N LYS A 106 -11.78 -19.38 -7.03
CA LYS A 106 -12.38 -19.76 -8.30
C LYS A 106 -13.91 -19.76 -8.26
N GLY A 107 -14.50 -19.13 -9.27
CA GLY A 107 -15.94 -18.96 -9.41
C GLY A 107 -16.53 -17.84 -8.54
N PHE A 108 -15.76 -17.25 -7.61
CA PHE A 108 -16.17 -16.05 -6.91
C PHE A 108 -15.83 -14.79 -7.71
N ARG A 109 -16.76 -13.83 -7.74
CA ARG A 109 -16.55 -12.47 -8.25
C ARG A 109 -16.68 -11.44 -7.13
N LEU A 110 -16.01 -10.31 -7.26
CA LEU A 110 -16.15 -9.19 -6.33
C LEU A 110 -17.57 -8.60 -6.42
N LEU A 111 -18.36 -8.77 -5.36
CA LEU A 111 -19.71 -8.20 -5.25
C LEU A 111 -19.67 -6.79 -4.66
N LYS A 112 -18.87 -6.59 -3.60
CA LYS A 112 -18.79 -5.30 -2.89
C LYS A 112 -17.47 -5.12 -2.17
N ALA A 113 -16.85 -3.94 -2.33
CA ALA A 113 -15.76 -3.49 -1.47
C ALA A 113 -16.31 -2.78 -0.23
N GLU A 114 -15.59 -2.89 0.89
CA GLU A 114 -15.96 -2.32 2.19
C GLU A 114 -17.39 -2.68 2.69
N PRO A 115 -17.84 -3.95 2.62
CA PRO A 115 -19.13 -4.34 3.19
C PRO A 115 -19.18 -4.08 4.70
N LYS A 116 -20.34 -3.61 5.19
CA LYS A 116 -20.60 -3.48 6.63
C LYS A 116 -20.86 -4.87 7.23
N LEU A 117 -20.20 -5.17 8.35
CA LEU A 117 -20.47 -6.34 9.18
C LEU A 117 -20.67 -5.86 10.63
N GLY A 118 -21.92 -5.75 11.06
CA GLY A 118 -22.24 -5.12 12.35
C GLY A 118 -21.71 -3.69 12.43
N GLY A 119 -20.88 -3.40 13.44
CA GLY A 119 -20.25 -2.10 13.68
C GLY A 119 -18.93 -1.86 12.93
N THR A 120 -18.45 -2.83 12.15
CA THR A 120 -17.18 -2.73 11.42
C THR A 120 -17.38 -2.86 9.91
N ARG A 121 -16.30 -2.73 9.16
CA ARG A 121 -16.24 -3.03 7.72
C ARG A 121 -15.15 -4.07 7.50
N LEU A 122 -15.39 -4.99 6.58
CA LEU A 122 -14.37 -5.88 6.02
C LEU A 122 -13.93 -5.35 4.65
N ASP A 123 -12.88 -5.91 4.07
CA ASP A 123 -12.35 -5.42 2.80
C ASP A 123 -13.23 -5.76 1.60
N PHE A 124 -13.69 -7.02 1.49
CA PHE A 124 -14.46 -7.48 0.34
C PHE A 124 -15.59 -8.46 0.72
N LEU A 125 -16.67 -8.40 -0.08
CA LEU A 125 -17.70 -9.43 -0.19
C LEU A 125 -17.63 -9.98 -1.61
N LEU A 126 -17.45 -11.29 -1.71
CA LEU A 126 -17.44 -12.03 -2.96
C LEU A 126 -18.71 -12.88 -3.09
N GLU A 127 -19.08 -13.21 -4.33
CA GLU A 127 -20.27 -14.00 -4.64
C GLU A 127 -20.01 -14.95 -5.81
N LYS A 128 -20.53 -16.20 -5.74
CA LYS A 128 -20.62 -17.12 -6.88
C LYS A 128 -21.96 -16.99 -7.59
N GLU A 129 -22.05 -17.49 -8.83
CA GLU A 129 -23.33 -17.60 -9.55
C GLU A 129 -24.38 -18.44 -8.81
N SER A 130 -23.96 -19.43 -8.00
CA SER A 130 -24.84 -20.21 -7.14
C SER A 130 -25.48 -19.41 -5.99
N GLY A 131 -25.05 -18.16 -5.77
CA GLY A 131 -25.47 -17.31 -4.65
C GLY A 131 -24.65 -17.48 -3.37
N GLU A 132 -23.65 -18.37 -3.38
CA GLU A 132 -22.70 -18.51 -2.27
C GLU A 132 -21.92 -17.20 -2.05
N LYS A 133 -21.80 -16.75 -0.80
CA LYS A 133 -21.14 -15.49 -0.43
C LYS A 133 -19.96 -15.73 0.49
N LEU A 134 -18.88 -14.98 0.25
CA LEU A 134 -17.66 -15.05 1.05
C LEU A 134 -17.23 -13.64 1.48
N LEU A 135 -17.05 -13.46 2.79
CA LEU A 135 -16.47 -12.24 3.35
C LEU A 135 -14.95 -12.40 3.45
N VAL A 136 -14.20 -11.38 3.02
CA VAL A 136 -12.74 -11.41 2.97
C VAL A 136 -12.18 -10.18 3.66
N GLU A 137 -11.18 -10.42 4.50
CA GLU A 137 -10.35 -9.41 5.16
C GLU A 137 -8.90 -9.63 4.75
N VAL A 138 -8.23 -8.57 4.31
CA VAL A 138 -6.87 -8.57 3.82
C VAL A 138 -5.95 -8.01 4.90
N LYS A 139 -4.84 -8.70 5.15
CA LYS A 139 -3.83 -8.25 6.10
C LYS A 139 -2.51 -8.03 5.39
N SER A 140 -1.82 -6.95 5.76
CA SER A 140 -0.46 -6.66 5.31
C SER A 140 0.53 -7.24 6.32
N CYS A 141 1.41 -8.14 5.86
CA CYS A 141 2.48 -8.72 6.67
C CYS A 141 3.82 -8.16 6.16
N THR A 142 4.41 -7.23 6.93
CA THR A 142 5.67 -6.54 6.56
C THR A 142 6.81 -6.79 7.52
N LEU A 143 6.57 -7.49 8.63
CA LEU A 143 7.61 -7.92 9.55
C LEU A 143 8.37 -9.07 8.88
N ALA A 144 9.67 -8.86 8.66
CA ALA A 144 10.60 -9.83 8.13
C ALA A 144 11.81 -9.85 9.06
N ASP A 145 12.07 -11.02 9.64
CA ASP A 145 13.18 -11.30 10.55
C ASP A 145 14.31 -12.02 9.80
#